data_AF-A0A6P2C4P8-F1
#
_entry.id   AF-A0A6P2C4P8-F1
#
_cell.length_a   1.000
_cell.length_b   1.000
_cell.length_c   1.000
_cell.angle_alpha   90.00
_cell.angle_beta   90.00
_cell.angle_gamma   90.00
#
_symmetry.space_group_name_H-M   'P 1'
#
loop_
_entity.id
_entity.type
_entity.pdbx_description
1 polymer ?
#
loop_
_entity_poly.entity_id
_entity_poly.type
_entity_poly.pdbx_seq_one_letter_code
_entity_poly.pdbx_strand_id
1 'polypeptide(L)'
;MPTKITYFAFVNEFSSKERPGGVVRRTESEEGEYDEAFTRSLVWERTPLLYSFERGNRDSVFYEITEDEANQIVERIRRIVAGE
;
A
#
# COMPACT_ATOMS: atom_id res chain seq x y z
N MET A 1 10.06 14.33 -11.94
CA MET A 1 8.92 13.42 -12.22
C MET A 1 9.15 12.13 -11.47
N PRO A 2 8.12 11.37 -11.05
CA PRO A 2 8.35 10.04 -10.51
C PRO A 2 8.98 9.19 -11.63
N THR A 3 10.16 8.66 -11.37
CA THR A 3 10.90 7.83 -12.31
C THR A 3 10.35 6.41 -12.29
N LYS A 4 9.79 5.99 -11.15
CA LYS A 4 9.19 4.67 -10.96
C LYS A 4 8.21 4.66 -9.79
N ILE A 5 7.12 3.91 -9.93
CA ILE A 5 6.17 3.62 -8.84
C ILE A 5 6.09 2.10 -8.68
N THR A 6 6.24 1.63 -7.45
CA THR A 6 6.14 0.20 -7.08
C THR A 6 5.00 0.03 -6.08
N TYR A 7 4.14 -0.98 -6.26
CA TYR A 7 2.98 -1.20 -5.40
C TYR A 7 3.18 -2.42 -4.51
N PHE A 8 2.64 -2.34 -3.29
CA PHE A 8 2.75 -3.36 -2.28
C PHE A 8 1.39 -3.62 -1.60
N ALA A 9 0.98 -4.88 -1.54
CA ALA A 9 -0.12 -5.31 -0.70
C ALA A 9 0.33 -5.35 0.78
N PHE A 10 -0.42 -4.67 1.64
CA PHE A 10 -0.22 -4.68 3.09
C PHE A 10 -1.04 -5.82 3.72
N VAL A 11 -0.37 -6.72 4.44
CA VAL A 11 -1.00 -7.85 5.12
C VAL A 11 -0.57 -7.85 6.60
N ASN A 12 -1.55 -7.90 7.49
CA ASN A 12 -1.37 -7.96 8.95
C ASN A 12 -2.14 -9.17 9.53
N GLU A 13 -2.18 -9.31 10.85
CA GLU A 13 -2.87 -10.42 11.53
C GLU A 13 -4.38 -10.54 11.20
N PHE A 14 -5.01 -9.47 10.69
CA PHE A 14 -6.44 -9.42 10.34
C PHE A 14 -6.71 -9.54 8.83
N SER A 15 -5.68 -9.78 8.02
CA SER A 15 -5.79 -9.83 6.55
C SER A 15 -4.95 -10.95 5.95
N SER A 16 -5.11 -11.17 4.64
CA SER A 16 -4.36 -12.20 3.91
C SER A 16 -3.86 -11.66 2.58
N LYS A 17 -3.00 -12.41 1.88
CA LYS A 17 -2.55 -12.04 0.54
C LYS A 17 -3.71 -11.95 -0.47
N GLU A 18 -4.72 -12.80 -0.32
CA GLU A 18 -5.94 -12.79 -1.16
C GLU A 18 -6.88 -11.63 -0.80
N ARG A 19 -6.87 -11.21 0.47
CA ARG A 19 -7.64 -10.06 0.95
C ARG A 19 -6.76 -9.13 1.79
N PRO A 20 -5.88 -8.33 1.15
CA PRO A 20 -4.93 -7.48 1.88
C PRO A 20 -5.64 -6.46 2.76
N GLY A 21 -5.02 -5.99 3.84
CA GLY A 21 -5.58 -4.93 4.67
C GLY A 21 -5.58 -3.56 3.98
N GLY A 22 -4.68 -3.37 3.01
CA GLY A 22 -4.49 -2.13 2.29
C GLY A 22 -3.46 -2.24 1.17
N VAL A 23 -3.14 -1.11 0.56
CA VAL A 23 -2.11 -0.98 -0.47
C VAL A 23 -1.18 0.17 -0.12
N VAL A 24 0.11 -0.05 -0.34
CA VAL A 24 1.18 0.96 -0.25
C VAL A 24 1.78 1.13 -1.64
N ARG A 25 2.16 2.36 -1.99
CA ARG A 25 2.98 2.64 -3.17
C ARG A 25 4.28 3.32 -2.74
N ARG A 26 5.38 2.89 -3.32
CA ARG A 26 6.69 3.57 -3.25
C ARG A 26 6.88 4.36 -4.52
N THR A 27 7.18 5.64 -4.38
CA THR A 27 7.54 6.52 -5.49
C THR A 27 9.02 6.82 -5.41
N GLU A 28 9.76 6.52 -6.48
CA GLU A 28 11.18 6.81 -6.63
C GLU A 28 11.33 7.99 -7.60
N SER A 29 11.98 9.08 -7.16
CA SER A 29 12.30 10.25 -7.98
C SER A 29 13.75 10.69 -7.78
N GLU A 30 14.19 11.68 -8.55
CA GLU A 30 15.52 12.30 -8.40
C GLU A 30 15.73 12.93 -7.00
N GLU A 31 14.66 13.26 -6.30
CA GLU A 31 14.68 13.89 -4.97
C GLU A 31 14.69 12.85 -3.84
N GLY A 32 14.54 11.56 -4.17
CA GLY A 32 14.56 10.44 -3.22
C GLY A 32 13.38 9.49 -3.40
N GLU A 33 13.23 8.59 -2.43
CA GLU A 33 12.12 7.64 -2.37
C GLU A 33 11.15 8.00 -1.26
N TYR A 34 9.86 7.73 -1.48
CA TYR A 34 8.87 7.85 -0.44
C TYR A 34 7.70 6.89 -0.59
N ASP A 35 7.12 6.55 0.55
CA ASP A 35 6.03 5.58 0.65
C ASP A 35 4.73 6.27 1.02
N GLU A 36 3.64 5.83 0.39
CA GLU A 36 2.28 6.29 0.66
C GLU A 36 1.33 5.09 0.78
N ALA A 37 0.45 5.11 1.79
CA ALA A 37 -0.63 4.14 1.95
C ALA A 37 -1.95 4.71 1.45
N PHE A 38 -2.78 3.90 0.81
CA PHE A 38 -4.16 4.27 0.53
C PHE A 38 -5.03 3.97 1.75
N THR A 39 -5.58 5.02 2.37
CA THR A 39 -6.29 4.91 3.65
C THR A 39 -7.81 4.89 3.47
N ARG A 40 -8.54 4.66 4.56
CA ARG A 40 -10.01 4.75 4.58
C ARG A 40 -10.53 6.17 4.30
N SER A 41 -9.67 7.18 4.36
CA SER A 41 -9.97 8.55 3.95
C SER A 41 -10.01 8.72 2.43
N LEU A 42 -9.80 7.64 1.66
CA LEU A 42 -9.81 7.60 0.20
C LEU A 42 -8.74 8.46 -0.47
N VAL A 43 -7.65 8.72 0.27
CA VAL A 43 -6.48 9.47 -0.19
C VAL A 43 -5.21 8.67 0.05
N TRP A 44 -4.17 8.99 -0.71
CA TRP A 44 -2.83 8.50 -0.48
C TRP A 44 -2.16 9.36 0.59
N GLU A 45 -1.69 8.75 1.67
CA GLU A 45 -1.07 9.44 2.79
C GLU A 45 0.34 8.89 3.03
N ARG A 46 1.29 9.77 3.34
CA ARG A 46 2.68 9.38 3.65
C ARG A 46 2.70 8.36 4.78
N THR A 47 3.48 7.30 4.60
CA THR A 47 3.52 6.20 5.56
C THR A 47 4.95 5.71 5.80
N PRO A 48 5.33 5.39 7.05
CA PRO A 48 6.62 4.75 7.35
C PRO A 48 6.54 3.21 7.36
N LEU A 49 5.38 2.63 7.02
CA LEU A 49 5.11 1.20 7.24
C LEU A 49 6.05 0.28 6.46
N LEU A 50 6.23 0.52 5.16
CA LEU A 50 7.12 -0.30 4.32
C LEU A 50 8.59 -0.15 4.75
N TYR A 51 9.05 1.09 4.96
CA TYR A 51 10.36 1.37 5.53
C TYR A 51 10.63 0.63 6.86
N SER A 52 9.62 0.57 7.75
CA SER A 52 9.73 -0.11 9.04
C SER A 52 9.83 -1.63 8.89
N PHE A 53 9.09 -2.20 7.94
CA PHE A 53 9.15 -3.62 7.59
C PHE A 53 10.52 -4.03 7.05
N GLU A 54 11.08 -3.24 6.13
CA GLU A 54 12.44 -3.45 5.59
C GLU A 54 13.52 -3.41 6.69
N ARG A 55 13.23 -2.74 7.80
CA ARG A 55 14.09 -2.62 8.99
C ARG A 55 13.80 -3.66 10.07
N GLY A 56 12.95 -4.64 9.78
CA GLY A 56 12.70 -5.81 10.64
C GLY A 56 11.46 -5.73 11.52
N ASN A 57 10.60 -4.72 11.36
CA ASN A 57 9.26 -4.79 11.93
C ASN A 57 8.47 -5.93 11.25
N ARG A 58 7.80 -6.77 12.05
CA ARG A 58 7.07 -7.97 11.58
C ARG A 58 5.57 -7.92 11.88
N ASP A 59 5.05 -6.77 12.32
CA ASP A 59 3.62 -6.57 12.60
C ASP A 59 2.80 -6.67 11.31
N SER A 60 3.43 -6.47 10.16
CA SER A 60 2.82 -6.59 8.84
C SER A 60 3.85 -7.07 7.83
N VAL A 61 3.36 -7.73 6.79
CA VAL A 61 4.14 -8.21 5.65
C VAL A 61 3.68 -7.48 4.40
N PHE A 62 4.65 -7.12 3.56
CA PHE A 62 4.42 -6.41 2.31
C PHE A 62 4.77 -7.32 1.15
N TYR A 63 3.86 -7.44 0.20
CA TYR A 63 4.07 -8.19 -1.03
C TYR A 63 4.05 -7.23 -2.20
N GLU A 64 5.11 -7.19 -3.00
CA GLU A 64 5.08 -6.47 -4.26
C GLU A 64 3.96 -7.03 -5.15
N ILE A 65 3.19 -6.13 -5.74
CA ILE A 65 2.04 -6.43 -6.59
C ILE A 65 2.08 -5.57 -7.85
N THR A 66 1.32 -5.98 -8.85
CA THR A 66 1.11 -5.18 -10.07
C THR A 66 0.24 -3.95 -9.79
N GLU A 67 0.31 -2.96 -10.68
CA GLU A 67 -0.57 -1.79 -10.63
C GLU A 67 -2.06 -2.17 -10.74
N ASP A 68 -2.38 -3.21 -11.54
CA ASP A 68 -3.76 -3.71 -11.67
C ASP A 68 -4.28 -4.27 -10.33
N GLU A 69 -3.50 -5.12 -9.66
CA GLU A 69 -3.84 -5.63 -8.33
C GLU A 69 -3.98 -4.50 -7.30
N ALA A 70 -3.13 -3.48 -7.38
CA ALA A 70 -3.23 -2.29 -6.53
C ALA A 70 -4.55 -1.55 -6.74
N ASN A 71 -4.96 -1.35 -8.00
CA ASN A 71 -6.23 -0.72 -8.35
C ASN A 71 -7.42 -1.53 -7.83
N GLN A 72 -7.40 -2.85 -7.94
CA GLN A 72 -8.45 -3.72 -7.38
C GLN A 72 -8.59 -3.55 -5.85
N ILE A 73 -7.48 -3.41 -5.12
CA ILE A 73 -7.48 -3.15 -3.68
C ILE A 73 -8.06 -1.76 -3.37
N VAL A 74 -7.66 -0.73 -4.12
CA VAL A 74 -8.19 0.64 -3.98
C VAL A 74 -9.71 0.67 -4.20
N GLU A 75 -10.20 0.05 -5.27
CA GLU A 75 -11.63 -0.02 -5.59
C GLU A 75 -12.42 -0.77 -4.52
N ARG A 76 -11.86 -1.85 -3.96
CA ARG A 76 -12.48 -2.55 -2.84
C ARG A 76 -12.56 -1.66 -1.59
N ILE A 77 -11.51 -0.92 -1.26
CA ILE A 77 -11.53 0.01 -0.11
C ILE A 77 -12.59 1.10 -0.32
N ARG A 78 -12.68 1.66 -1.53
CA ARG A 78 -13.71 2.64 -1.89
C ARG A 78 -15.12 2.10 -1.68
N ARG A 79 -15.42 0.89 -2.17
CA ARG A 79 -16.73 0.23 -1.97
C ARG A 79 -17.05 0.04 -0.48
N ILE A 80 -16.10 -0.47 0.30
CA ILE A 80 -16.27 -0.68 1.74
C ILE A 80 -16.58 0.65 2.47
N VAL A 81 -15.86 1.72 2.13
CA VAL A 81 -16.05 3.05 2.75
C VAL A 81 -17.36 3.69 2.29
N ALA A 82 -17.77 3.46 1.03
CA ALA A 82 -19.05 3.91 0.50
C ALA A 82 -20.27 3.15 1.08
N GLY A 83 -20.04 1.99 1.72
CA GLY A 83 -21.09 1.17 2.31
C GLY A 83 -21.77 0.21 1.32
N GLU A 84 -21.08 -0.14 0.23
CA GLU A 84 -21.51 -1.10 -0.80
C GLU A 84 -21.12 -2.55 -0.47
#